data_AF-A0A971JYZ3-F1
#
_entry.id   AF-A0A971JYZ3-F1
#
_cell.length_a   1.000
_cell.length_b   1.000
_cell.length_c   1.000
_cell.angle_alpha   90.00
_cell.angle_beta   90.00
_cell.angle_gamma   90.00
#
_symmetry.space_group_name_H-M   'P 1'
#
loop_
_entity.id
_entity.type
_entity.pdbx_description
1 polymer ?
#
loop_
_entity_poly.entity_id
_entity_poly.type
_entity_poly.pdbx_seq_one_letter_code
_entity_poly.pdbx_strand_id
1 'polypeptide(L)'
;MKYSRNCTRYIKAGEKIEKKLYQFIFLQLGNQEAASKILTQAFVECYRVYKRGLREELLERELFRTAFALCSNVYCGREKSANDSARAFEQRMRLEEFPPEKRAAIILKLVCRLEASDVAMILAPEHAAAKKCDE
;
A
#
# COMPACT_ATOMS: atom_id res chain seq x y z
N MET A 1 11.05 -29.16 20.36
CA MET A 1 10.24 -28.53 19.28
C MET A 1 10.06 -27.01 19.50
N LYS A 2 11.11 -26.19 19.35
CA LYS A 2 11.03 -24.72 19.52
C LYS A 2 10.77 -23.94 18.20
N TYR A 3 10.96 -24.58 17.05
CA TYR A 3 10.83 -23.93 15.73
C TYR A 3 9.38 -23.68 15.28
N SER A 4 8.42 -24.50 15.72
CA SER A 4 7.00 -24.40 15.32
C SER A 4 6.33 -23.09 15.79
N ARG A 5 6.61 -22.63 17.02
CA ARG A 5 5.99 -21.40 17.56
C ARG A 5 6.47 -20.13 16.86
N ASN A 6 7.73 -20.12 16.40
CA ASN A 6 8.28 -18.98 15.69
C ASN A 6 7.67 -18.86 14.29
N CYS A 7 7.55 -19.97 13.54
CA CYS A 7 6.93 -19.96 12.22
C CYS A 7 5.48 -19.44 12.26
N THR A 8 4.67 -19.87 13.22
CA THR A 8 3.28 -19.41 13.34
C THR A 8 3.18 -17.91 13.62
N ARG A 9 4.13 -17.34 14.38
CA ARG A 9 4.16 -15.90 14.65
C ARG A 9 4.49 -15.09 13.39
N TYR A 10 5.46 -15.53 12.61
CA TYR A 10 5.83 -14.88 11.34
C TYR A 10 4.73 -14.98 10.28
N ILE A 11 4.03 -16.11 10.20
CA ILE A 11 2.90 -16.28 9.28
C ILE A 11 1.78 -15.28 9.62
N LYS A 12 1.38 -15.20 10.90
CA LYS A 12 0.33 -14.27 11.34
C LYS A 12 0.70 -12.79 11.16
N ALA A 13 1.97 -12.46 11.35
CA ALA A 13 2.48 -11.11 11.11
C ALA A 13 2.42 -10.74 9.62
N GLY A 14 2.89 -11.64 8.75
CA GLY A 14 2.82 -11.49 7.29
C GLY A 14 1.39 -11.31 6.78
N GLU A 15 0.47 -12.17 7.21
CA GLU A 15 -0.96 -12.09 6.84
C GLU A 15 -1.60 -10.76 7.26
N LYS A 16 -1.20 -10.23 8.43
CA LYS A 16 -1.70 -8.94 8.93
C LYS A 16 -1.20 -7.78 8.07
N ILE A 17 0.08 -7.77 7.71
CA ILE A 17 0.68 -6.73 6.87
C ILE A 17 0.06 -6.78 5.46
N GLU A 18 -0.01 -7.97 4.86
CA GLU A 18 -0.57 -8.18 3.53
C GLU A 18 -2.02 -7.70 3.45
N LYS A 19 -2.85 -8.05 4.44
CA LYS A 19 -4.26 -7.63 4.47
C LYS A 19 -4.41 -6.11 4.58
N LYS A 20 -3.62 -5.45 5.43
CA LYS A 20 -3.66 -3.98 5.55
C LYS A 20 -3.18 -3.30 4.27
N LEU A 21 -2.12 -3.83 3.67
CA LEU A 21 -1.53 -3.31 2.45
C LEU A 21 -2.50 -3.43 1.28
N TYR A 22 -3.15 -4.58 1.13
CA TYR A 22 -4.21 -4.78 0.14
C TYR A 22 -5.37 -3.81 0.36
N GLN A 23 -5.84 -3.65 1.61
CA GLN A 23 -6.91 -2.69 1.92
C GLN A 23 -6.51 -1.25 1.57
N PHE A 24 -5.26 -0.86 1.82
CA PHE A 24 -4.75 0.44 1.44
C PHE A 24 -4.78 0.64 -0.07
N ILE A 25 -4.18 -0.27 -0.83
CA ILE A 25 -4.11 -0.19 -2.29
C ILE A 25 -5.52 -0.20 -2.90
N PHE A 26 -6.38 -1.06 -2.38
CA PHE A 26 -7.75 -1.18 -2.83
C PHE A 26 -8.56 0.07 -2.50
N LEU A 27 -8.44 0.68 -1.33
CA LEU A 27 -9.13 1.95 -1.07
C LEU A 27 -8.55 3.12 -1.84
N GLN A 28 -7.29 3.03 -2.24
CA GLN A 28 -6.64 4.01 -3.10
C GLN A 28 -7.21 3.89 -4.53
N LEU A 29 -7.00 2.75 -5.20
CA LEU A 29 -7.36 2.55 -6.61
C LEU A 29 -8.83 2.20 -6.84
N GLY A 30 -9.39 1.48 -5.86
CA GLY A 30 -10.72 0.89 -5.85
C GLY A 30 -10.96 -0.24 -6.85
N ASN A 31 -9.96 -0.59 -7.65
CA ASN A 31 -10.02 -1.74 -8.54
C ASN A 31 -9.36 -2.96 -7.88
N GLN A 32 -10.11 -4.05 -7.72
CA GLN A 32 -9.62 -5.27 -7.07
C GLN A 32 -8.45 -5.94 -7.82
N GLU A 33 -8.52 -5.96 -9.16
CA GLU A 33 -7.50 -6.59 -9.99
C GLU A 33 -6.19 -5.79 -9.95
N ALA A 34 -6.27 -4.47 -10.12
CA ALA A 34 -5.14 -3.58 -9.98
C ALA A 34 -4.55 -3.62 -8.56
N ALA A 35 -5.40 -3.69 -7.54
CA ALA A 35 -4.94 -3.80 -6.16
C ALA A 35 -4.13 -5.07 -5.91
N SER A 36 -4.59 -6.19 -6.47
CA SER A 36 -3.90 -7.48 -6.36
C SER A 36 -2.56 -7.46 -7.12
N LYS A 37 -2.52 -6.88 -8.32
CA LYS A 37 -1.28 -6.72 -9.11
C LYS A 37 -0.26 -5.84 -8.37
N ILE A 38 -0.68 -4.67 -7.87
CA ILE A 38 0.22 -3.78 -7.12
C ILE A 38 0.70 -4.43 -5.83
N LEU A 39 -0.16 -5.17 -5.12
CA LEU A 39 0.25 -5.88 -3.91
C LEU A 39 1.43 -6.81 -4.20
N THR A 40 1.30 -7.67 -5.21
CA THR A 40 2.38 -8.57 -5.63
C THR A 40 3.63 -7.80 -6.05
N GLN A 41 3.47 -6.74 -6.84
CA GLN A 41 4.60 -5.94 -7.31
C GLN A 41 5.33 -5.21 -6.16
N ALA A 42 4.60 -4.69 -5.18
CA ALA A 42 5.17 -4.04 -3.99
C ALA A 42 6.03 -5.01 -3.18
N PHE A 43 5.57 -6.24 -2.97
CA PHE A 43 6.37 -7.28 -2.33
C PHE A 43 7.62 -7.61 -3.14
N VAL A 44 7.50 -7.84 -4.45
CA VAL A 44 8.65 -8.18 -5.32
C VAL A 44 9.71 -7.09 -5.28
N GLU A 45 9.32 -5.83 -5.44
CA GLU A 45 10.25 -4.69 -5.41
C GLU A 45 10.90 -4.54 -4.03
N CYS A 46 10.13 -4.67 -2.96
CA CYS A 46 10.67 -4.61 -1.60
C CYS A 46 11.66 -5.76 -1.33
N TYR A 47 11.37 -6.99 -1.75
CA TYR A 47 12.30 -8.12 -1.61
C TYR A 47 13.56 -7.98 -2.47
N ARG A 48 13.46 -7.35 -3.65
CA ARG A 48 14.62 -7.07 -4.51
C ARG A 48 15.59 -6.09 -3.87
N VAL A 49 15.06 -5.02 -3.29
CA VAL A 49 15.86 -3.97 -2.63
C VAL A 49 16.44 -4.48 -1.32
N TYR A 50 15.64 -5.19 -0.53
CA TYR A 50 16.01 -5.63 0.82
C TYR A 50 16.33 -7.13 0.87
N LYS A 51 17.38 -7.54 0.15
CA LYS A 51 17.87 -8.93 0.11
C LYS A 51 18.30 -9.50 1.47
N ARG A 52 18.49 -8.67 2.51
CA ARG A 52 18.96 -9.11 3.84
C ARG A 52 18.36 -8.27 4.99
N GLY A 53 17.43 -8.86 5.72
CA GLY A 53 17.25 -8.58 7.16
C GLY A 53 16.71 -7.21 7.57
N LEU A 54 15.66 -6.71 6.91
CA LEU A 54 14.88 -5.60 7.48
C LEU A 54 14.17 -6.04 8.76
N ARG A 55 14.12 -5.12 9.74
CA ARG A 55 13.19 -5.25 10.87
C ARG A 55 11.76 -5.16 10.33
N GLU A 56 10.85 -5.92 10.94
CA GLU A 56 9.44 -6.04 10.52
C GLU A 56 8.76 -4.67 10.32
N GLU A 57 8.98 -3.72 11.23
CA GLU A 57 8.43 -2.36 11.17
C GLU A 57 8.93 -1.56 9.96
N LEU A 58 10.21 -1.72 9.61
CA LEU A 58 10.79 -1.06 8.43
C LEU A 58 10.29 -1.70 7.15
N LEU A 59 10.08 -3.02 7.15
CA LEU A 59 9.50 -3.74 6.03
C LEU A 59 8.05 -3.31 5.78
N GLU A 60 7.22 -3.21 6.82
CA GLU A 60 5.83 -2.73 6.70
C GLU A 60 5.83 -1.33 6.07
N ARG A 61 6.65 -0.40 6.59
CA ARG A 61 6.75 0.96 6.06
C ARG A 61 7.17 1.01 4.60
N GLU A 62 8.21 0.27 4.23
CA GLU A 62 8.73 0.25 2.86
C GLU A 62 7.75 -0.38 1.87
N LEU A 63 6.97 -1.38 2.30
CA LEU A 63 5.88 -1.94 1.50
C LEU A 63 4.79 -0.90 1.25
N PHE A 64 4.34 -0.16 2.27
CA PHE A 64 3.35 0.91 2.08
C PHE A 64 3.87 2.03 1.18
N ARG A 65 5.14 2.42 1.35
CA ARG A 65 5.80 3.42 0.51
C ARG A 65 5.87 2.99 -0.95
N THR A 66 6.31 1.76 -1.20
CA THR A 66 6.39 1.17 -2.55
C THR A 66 5.01 1.07 -3.17
N ALA A 67 4.02 0.57 -2.43
CA ALA A 67 2.65 0.47 -2.89
C ALA A 67 2.05 1.83 -3.24
N PHE A 68 2.32 2.88 -2.45
CA PHE A 68 1.86 4.23 -2.74
C PHE A 68 2.46 4.76 -4.06
N ALA A 69 3.77 4.61 -4.27
CA ALA A 69 4.43 4.99 -5.52
C ALA A 69 3.86 4.23 -6.74
N LEU A 70 3.60 2.93 -6.60
CA LEU A 70 2.98 2.11 -7.65
C LEU A 70 1.53 2.55 -7.95
N CYS A 71 0.75 2.91 -6.92
CA CYS A 71 -0.61 3.43 -7.11
C CYS A 71 -0.60 4.74 -7.90
N SER A 72 0.35 5.64 -7.61
CA SER A 72 0.52 6.91 -8.34
C SER A 72 0.78 6.69 -9.83
N ASN A 73 1.57 5.67 -10.19
CA ASN A 73 1.82 5.33 -11.60
C ASN A 73 0.56 4.84 -12.33
N VAL A 74 -0.34 4.12 -11.64
CA VAL A 74 -1.61 3.66 -12.22
C VAL A 74 -2.57 4.81 -12.49
N TYR A 75 -2.61 5.84 -11.64
CA TYR A 75 -3.39 7.05 -11.94
C TYR A 75 -2.90 7.76 -13.20
N CYS A 76 -1.58 7.80 -13.42
CA CYS A 76 -1.00 8.37 -14.63
C CYS A 76 -1.30 7.53 -15.89
N GLY A 77 -1.50 6.22 -15.74
CA GLY A 77 -1.74 5.28 -16.85
C GLY A 77 -3.19 5.07 -17.30
N ARG A 78 -4.20 5.59 -16.58
CA ARG A 78 -5.65 5.47 -16.87
C ARG A 78 -6.10 4.09 -17.42
N GLU A 79 -6.16 3.08 -16.56
CA GLU A 79 -7.10 1.97 -16.75
C GLU A 79 -8.23 2.07 -15.72
N LYS A 80 -9.37 2.65 -16.11
CA LYS A 80 -10.61 2.59 -15.34
C LYS A 80 -11.30 1.25 -15.60
N SER A 81 -10.94 0.21 -14.88
CA SER A 81 -11.68 -1.06 -14.90
C SER A 81 -12.81 -1.04 -13.86
N ALA A 82 -14.01 -1.39 -14.32
CA ALA A 82 -15.31 -1.18 -13.67
C ALA A 82 -15.77 -2.37 -12.80
N ASN A 83 -14.87 -3.03 -12.08
CA ASN A 83 -15.19 -4.15 -11.20
C ASN A 83 -15.07 -3.73 -9.72
N ASP A 84 -16.09 -3.06 -9.22
CA ASP A 84 -16.17 -2.62 -7.83
C ASP A 84 -17.15 -3.48 -7.02
N SER A 85 -16.72 -3.96 -5.86
CA SER A 85 -17.61 -4.57 -4.88
C SER A 85 -18.42 -3.48 -4.15
N ALA A 86 -19.73 -3.69 -3.97
CA ALA A 86 -20.68 -2.66 -3.50
C ALA A 86 -20.30 -1.98 -2.16
N ARG A 87 -19.67 -2.72 -1.23
CA ARG A 87 -19.25 -2.17 0.07
C ARG A 87 -18.00 -1.28 -0.01
N ALA A 88 -17.16 -1.50 -1.01
CA ALA A 88 -15.99 -0.68 -1.29
C ALA A 88 -16.39 0.63 -1.98
N PHE A 89 -17.40 0.57 -2.85
CA PHE A 89 -17.95 1.72 -3.55
C PHE A 89 -18.43 2.81 -2.59
N GLU A 90 -19.13 2.45 -1.51
CA GLU A 90 -19.58 3.44 -0.50
C GLU A 90 -18.43 4.11 0.26
N GLN A 91 -17.35 3.37 0.54
CA GLN A 91 -16.14 3.93 1.18
C GLN A 91 -15.32 4.77 0.18
N ARG A 92 -15.30 4.40 -1.11
CA ARG A 92 -14.69 5.17 -2.21
C ARG A 92 -15.41 6.49 -2.46
N MET A 93 -16.74 6.51 -2.47
CA MET A 93 -17.53 7.69 -2.81
C MET A 93 -17.21 8.92 -1.96
N ARG A 94 -16.70 8.73 -0.72
CA ARG A 94 -16.24 9.84 0.13
C ARG A 94 -14.74 10.13 0.02
N LEU A 95 -13.94 9.21 -0.51
CA LEU A 95 -12.48 9.32 -0.58
C LEU A 95 -11.97 9.73 -1.98
N GLU A 96 -12.76 9.54 -3.03
CA GLU A 96 -12.42 9.95 -4.41
C GLU A 96 -12.32 11.47 -4.56
N GLU A 97 -13.05 12.22 -3.74
CA GLU A 97 -13.01 13.69 -3.71
C GLU A 97 -11.66 14.25 -3.25
N PHE A 98 -10.85 13.42 -2.58
CA PHE A 98 -9.55 13.83 -2.09
C PHE A 98 -8.43 13.57 -3.11
N PRO A 99 -7.46 14.49 -3.23
CA PRO A 99 -6.21 14.24 -3.93
C PRO A 99 -5.53 12.94 -3.46
N PRO A 100 -4.81 12.22 -4.34
CA PRO A 100 -4.20 10.92 -4.02
C PRO A 100 -3.39 10.90 -2.71
N GLU A 101 -2.63 11.96 -2.42
CA GLU A 101 -1.81 12.10 -1.22
C GLU A 101 -2.67 12.27 0.03
N LYS A 102 -3.72 13.10 -0.04
CA LYS A 102 -4.65 13.31 1.09
C LYS A 102 -5.46 12.04 1.36
N ARG A 103 -5.92 11.35 0.30
CA ARG A 103 -6.59 10.06 0.43
C ARG A 103 -5.68 9.02 1.07
N ALA A 104 -4.43 8.92 0.62
CA ALA A 104 -3.45 8.01 1.21
C ALA A 104 -3.22 8.30 2.70
N ALA A 105 -3.05 9.57 3.08
CA ALA A 105 -2.90 9.96 4.49
C ALA A 105 -4.10 9.53 5.36
N ILE A 106 -5.33 9.73 4.86
CA ILE A 106 -6.55 9.33 5.55
C ILE A 106 -6.60 7.81 5.72
N ILE A 107 -6.34 7.05 4.66
CA ILE A 107 -6.39 5.58 4.70
C ILE A 107 -5.31 5.03 5.65
N LEU A 108 -4.07 5.50 5.54
CA LEU A 108 -2.97 5.02 6.40
C LEU A 108 -3.25 5.28 7.88
N LYS A 109 -3.82 6.44 8.21
CA LYS A 109 -4.12 6.82 9.60
C LYS A 109 -5.37 6.11 10.14
N LEU A 110 -6.48 6.14 9.41
CA LEU A 110 -7.77 5.69 9.94
C LEU A 110 -8.05 4.20 9.69
N VAL A 111 -7.55 3.65 8.59
CA VAL A 111 -7.79 2.25 8.21
C VAL A 111 -6.62 1.37 8.63
N CYS A 112 -5.40 1.74 8.26
CA CYS A 112 -4.20 0.95 8.57
C CYS A 112 -3.70 1.17 10.00
N ARG A 113 -4.19 2.22 10.69
CA ARG A 113 -3.83 2.61 12.05
C ARG A 113 -2.31 2.79 12.22
N LEU A 114 -1.67 3.42 11.24
CA LEU A 114 -0.25 3.78 11.32
C LEU A 114 -0.07 5.08 12.12
N GLU A 115 1.08 5.17 12.79
CA GLU A 115 1.47 6.37 13.53
C GLU A 115 1.75 7.53 12.58
N ALA A 116 1.54 8.76 13.06
CA ALA A 116 1.70 9.96 12.24
C ALA A 116 3.12 10.09 11.65
N SER A 117 4.14 9.63 12.39
CA SER A 117 5.53 9.57 11.92
C SER A 117 5.71 8.63 10.74
N ASP A 118 5.12 7.43 10.79
CA ASP A 118 5.20 6.47 9.69
C ASP A 118 4.45 6.97 8.46
N VAL A 119 3.27 7.59 8.64
CA VAL A 119 2.52 8.21 7.55
C VAL A 119 3.34 9.29 6.87
N ALA A 120 4.00 10.16 7.63
CA ALA A 120 4.86 11.21 7.08
C ALA A 120 6.04 10.62 6.28
N MET A 121 6.66 9.55 6.77
CA MET A 121 7.77 8.89 6.05
C MET A 121 7.31 8.16 4.78
N ILE A 122 6.13 7.54 4.80
CA ILE A 122 5.54 6.87 3.63
C ILE A 122 5.22 7.89 2.53
N LEU A 123 4.71 9.06 2.91
CA LEU A 123 4.34 10.13 1.98
C LEU A 123 5.49 11.10 1.68
N ALA A 124 6.67 10.92 2.28
CA ALA A 124 7.80 11.82 2.11
C ALA A 124 8.29 11.80 0.65
N PRO A 125 8.54 12.97 0.04
CA PRO A 125 8.87 13.09 -1.38
C PRO A 125 10.24 12.53 -1.76
N GLU A 126 11.04 12.01 -0.82
CA GLU A 126 12.46 11.71 -1.08
C GLU A 126 12.73 10.58 -2.08
N HIS A 127 11.71 9.80 -2.48
CA HIS A 127 11.79 8.86 -3.62
C HIS A 127 10.53 8.87 -4.48
N ALA A 128 9.81 10.00 -4.52
CA ALA A 128 8.98 10.28 -5.67
C ALA A 128 9.95 10.50 -6.84
N ALA A 129 10.32 9.42 -7.52
CA ALA A 129 10.70 9.48 -8.93
C ALA A 129 9.46 9.95 -9.71
N ALA A 130 9.03 11.18 -9.41
CA ALA A 130 8.22 11.98 -10.27
C ALA A 130 9.08 12.20 -11.51
N LYS A 131 8.92 11.29 -12.49
CA LYS A 131 8.80 11.78 -13.86
C LYS A 131 7.72 12.85 -13.77
N LYS A 132 8.17 14.11 -13.73
CA LYS A 132 7.31 15.26 -13.96
C LYS A 132 6.49 14.91 -15.20
N CYS A 133 5.17 14.89 -15.04
CA CYS A 133 4.30 15.02 -16.20
C CYS A 133 4.55 16.46 -16.68
N ASP A 134 5.41 16.60 -17.69
CA ASP A 134 5.51 17.84 -18.44
C ASP A 134 4.15 18.07 -19.14
N GLU A 135 3.71 19.32 -19.06
CA GLU A 135 2.45 19.88 -19.59
C GLU A 135 2.30 19.68 -21.11
#